data_AF-A0A378N051-F1
#
_entry.id   AF-A0A378N051-F1
#
_cell.length_a   1.000
_cell.length_b   1.000
_cell.length_c   1.000
_cell.angle_alpha   90.00
_cell.angle_beta   90.00
_cell.angle_gamma   90.00
#
_symmetry.space_group_name_H-M   'P 1'
#
loop_
_entity.id
_entity.type
_entity.pdbx_description
1 polymer ?
#
loop_
_entity_poly.entity_id
_entity_poly.type
_entity_poly.pdbx_seq_one_letter_code
_entity_poly.pdbx_strand_id
1 'polypeptide(L)'
;MNILEKKAQLSYWQRIKIAFQYVMPQLYLTRLAGWFAKQQWGAVTHFVIKLFAKKYHVDMSEAAKPNFSDYASFNEFFIRPLADNARPINQNPTALCLPADGRY
;
A
#
# COMPACT_ATOMS: atom_id res chain seq x y z
N MET A 1 -17.11 -17.04 -31.68
CA MET A 1 -17.40 -15.61 -31.44
C MET A 1 -16.10 -14.93 -31.03
N ASN A 2 -15.64 -13.94 -31.80
CA ASN A 2 -14.25 -13.47 -31.87
C ASN A 2 -13.69 -12.91 -30.54
N ILE A 3 -12.47 -13.34 -30.21
CA ILE A 3 -11.67 -12.87 -29.06
C ILE A 3 -11.17 -11.42 -29.26
N LEU A 4 -11.31 -10.87 -30.47
CA LEU A 4 -10.78 -9.56 -30.89
C LEU A 4 -11.73 -8.36 -30.71
N GLU A 5 -12.97 -8.55 -30.22
CA GLU A 5 -13.95 -7.45 -30.06
C GLU A 5 -14.25 -7.02 -28.62
N LYS A 6 -13.48 -7.49 -27.63
CA LYS A 6 -13.59 -6.96 -26.26
C LYS A 6 -12.83 -5.63 -26.13
N LYS A 7 -13.20 -4.61 -26.92
CA LYS A 7 -12.90 -3.22 -26.53
C LYS A 7 -13.65 -2.99 -25.22
N ALA A 8 -12.92 -2.92 -24.10
CA ALA A 8 -13.51 -2.58 -22.81
C ALA A 8 -14.27 -1.26 -22.96
N GLN A 9 -15.60 -1.32 -23.04
CA GLN A 9 -16.44 -0.13 -23.08
C GLN A 9 -16.33 0.54 -21.71
N LEU A 10 -15.40 1.50 -21.60
CA LEU A 10 -15.17 2.26 -20.38
C LEU A 10 -16.45 3.04 -20.04
N SER A 11 -17.00 2.76 -18.86
CA SER A 11 -18.15 3.46 -18.28
C SER A 11 -17.87 4.96 -18.16
N TYR A 12 -18.90 5.79 -18.29
CA TYR A 12 -18.79 7.26 -18.20
C TYR A 12 -18.10 7.71 -16.90
N TRP A 13 -18.41 7.04 -15.79
CA TRP A 13 -17.76 7.27 -14.49
C TRP A 13 -16.27 6.98 -14.49
N GLN A 14 -15.83 5.94 -15.21
CA GLN A 14 -14.41 5.62 -15.34
C GLN A 14 -13.69 6.71 -16.12
N ARG A 15 -14.31 7.23 -17.18
CA ARG A 15 -13.75 8.34 -17.98
C ARG A 15 -13.59 9.61 -17.16
N ILE A 16 -14.57 9.97 -16.33
CA ILE A 16 -14.46 11.11 -15.41
C ILE A 16 -13.30 10.91 -14.43
N LYS A 17 -13.17 9.72 -13.82
CA LYS A 17 -12.06 9.41 -12.90
C LYS A 17 -10.70 9.53 -13.60
N ILE A 18 -10.58 9.04 -14.82
CA ILE A 18 -9.36 9.12 -15.63
C ILE A 18 -9.03 10.58 -15.97
N ALA A 19 -10.01 11.36 -16.42
CA ALA A 19 -9.82 12.78 -16.73
C ALA A 19 -9.35 13.55 -15.50
N PHE A 20 -9.97 13.30 -14.33
CA PHE A 20 -9.55 13.89 -13.07
C PHE A 20 -8.11 13.50 -12.70
N GLN A 21 -7.75 12.21 -12.83
CA GLN A 21 -6.38 11.75 -12.58
C GLN A 21 -5.36 12.43 -13.51
N TYR A 22 -5.75 12.74 -14.75
CA TYR A 22 -4.88 13.39 -15.74
C TYR A 22 -4.65 14.87 -15.45
N VAL A 23 -5.67 15.57 -14.97
CA VAL A 23 -5.59 17.00 -14.60
C VAL A 23 -4.88 17.21 -13.26
N MET A 24 -4.97 16.22 -12.37
CA MET A 24 -4.43 16.30 -11.03
C MET A 24 -2.89 16.46 -11.03
N PRO A 25 -2.33 17.39 -10.24
CA PRO A 25 -0.88 17.57 -10.12
C PRO A 25 -0.26 16.46 -9.27
N GLN A 26 -0.13 15.26 -9.85
CA GLN A 26 0.28 14.03 -9.15
C GLN A 26 1.61 14.19 -8.40
N LEU A 27 2.60 14.87 -9.00
CA LEU A 27 3.90 15.10 -8.36
C LEU A 27 3.81 15.91 -7.06
N TYR A 28 2.99 16.97 -7.05
CA TYR A 28 2.83 17.82 -5.88
C TYR A 28 2.12 17.07 -4.76
N LEU A 29 1.07 16.30 -5.10
CA LEU A 29 0.36 15.49 -4.13
C LEU A 29 1.25 14.41 -3.53
N THR A 30 2.05 13.72 -4.33
CA THR A 30 3.01 12.73 -3.84
C THR A 30 4.05 13.37 -2.91
N ARG A 31 4.55 14.57 -3.24
CA ARG A 31 5.49 15.31 -2.38
C ARG A 31 4.86 15.74 -1.07
N LEU A 32 3.63 16.25 -1.10
CA LEU A 32 2.88 16.65 0.10
C LEU A 32 2.57 15.43 0.98
N ALA A 33 2.11 14.33 0.39
CA ALA A 33 1.86 13.08 1.09
C ALA A 33 3.14 12.53 1.72
N GLY A 34 4.26 12.57 0.99
CA GLY A 34 5.56 12.15 1.52
C GLY A 34 6.06 13.04 2.65
N TRP A 35 5.86 14.37 2.55
CA TRP A 35 6.18 15.29 3.63
C TRP A 35 5.34 15.01 4.88
N PHE A 36 4.04 14.80 4.72
CA PHE A 36 3.11 14.45 5.80
C PHE A 36 3.47 13.10 6.42
N ALA A 37 3.76 12.08 5.60
CA ALA A 37 4.09 10.74 6.05
C ALA A 37 5.37 10.68 6.89
N LYS A 38 6.29 11.65 6.73
CA LYS A 38 7.52 11.79 7.52
C LYS A 38 7.31 12.54 8.83
N GLN A 39 6.20 13.26 9.00
CA GLN A 39 5.95 14.01 10.23
C GLN A 39 5.68 13.08 11.42
N GLN A 40 6.24 13.43 12.56
CA GLN A 40 6.12 12.69 13.82
C GLN A 40 5.23 13.45 14.79
N TRP A 41 3.94 13.56 14.47
CA TRP A 41 2.95 14.27 15.29
C TRP A 41 2.33 13.39 16.39
N GLY A 42 2.98 12.29 16.76
CA GLY A 42 2.57 11.39 17.83
C GLY A 42 1.13 10.90 17.66
N ALA A 43 0.22 11.44 18.47
CA ALA A 43 -1.20 11.06 18.49
C ALA A 43 -1.89 11.16 17.12
N VAL A 44 -1.59 12.20 16.33
CA VAL A 44 -2.18 12.38 14.99
C VAL A 44 -1.69 11.29 14.04
N THR A 45 -0.38 11.00 14.05
CA THR A 45 0.22 9.93 13.25
C THR A 45 -0.39 8.58 13.61
N HIS A 46 -0.47 8.25 14.89
CA HIS A 46 -1.07 6.99 15.36
C HIS A 46 -2.55 6.87 14.96
N PHE A 47 -3.30 7.99 14.97
CA PHE A 47 -4.69 7.99 14.52
C PHE A 47 -4.79 7.66 13.02
N VAL A 48 -3.97 8.30 12.18
CA VAL A 48 -3.93 8.03 10.73
C VAL A 48 -3.51 6.58 10.44
N ILE A 49 -2.50 6.07 11.14
CA ILE A 49 -2.06 4.67 11.04
C ILE A 49 -3.21 3.72 11.36
N LYS A 50 -3.91 3.92 12.49
CA LYS A 50 -5.06 3.09 12.88
C LYS A 50 -6.19 3.13 11.85
N LEU A 51 -6.50 4.31 11.34
CA LEU A 51 -7.52 4.48 10.31
C LEU A 51 -7.14 3.74 9.02
N PHE A 52 -5.87 3.84 8.62
CA PHE A 52 -5.33 3.12 7.46
C PHE A 52 -5.40 1.61 7.66
N ALA A 53 -4.92 1.11 8.80
CA ALA A 53 -4.94 -0.32 9.13
C ALA A 53 -6.36 -0.89 9.11
N LYS A 54 -7.33 -0.14 9.65
CA LYS A 54 -8.75 -0.53 9.63
C LYS A 54 -9.33 -0.53 8.21
N LYS A 55 -9.01 0.48 7.40
CA LYS A 55 -9.56 0.62 6.03
C LYS A 55 -9.03 -0.44 5.07
N TYR A 56 -7.75 -0.80 5.21
CA TYR A 56 -7.08 -1.78 4.34
C TYR A 56 -6.96 -3.17 4.96
N HIS A 57 -7.57 -3.40 6.12
CA HIS A 57 -7.52 -4.67 6.86
C HIS A 57 -6.08 -5.19 7.03
N VAL A 58 -5.18 -4.29 7.42
CA VAL A 58 -3.76 -4.61 7.60
C VAL A 58 -3.60 -5.59 8.75
N ASP A 59 -3.00 -6.75 8.48
CA ASP A 59 -2.63 -7.70 9.52
C ASP A 59 -1.38 -7.24 10.26
N MET A 60 -1.54 -7.02 11.56
CA MET A 60 -0.46 -6.61 12.46
C MET A 60 0.18 -7.78 13.21
N SER A 61 -0.39 -8.98 13.11
CA SER A 61 0.20 -10.19 13.71
C SER A 61 1.47 -10.63 12.98
N GLU A 62 1.58 -10.31 11.69
CA GLU A 62 2.77 -10.58 10.89
C GLU A 62 3.87 -9.52 11.05
N ALA A 63 3.56 -8.36 11.65
CA ALA A 63 4.53 -7.28 11.83
C ALA A 63 5.48 -7.60 12.99
N ALA A 64 6.76 -7.26 12.85
CA ALA A 64 7.74 -7.44 13.94
C ALA A 64 7.40 -6.58 15.17
N LYS A 65 6.75 -5.43 14.96
CA LYS A 65 6.19 -4.56 16.01
C LYS A 65 4.66 -4.50 15.86
N PRO A 66 3.89 -5.24 16.67
CA PRO A 66 2.44 -5.33 16.50
C PRO A 66 1.70 -4.06 16.97
N ASN A 67 2.26 -3.25 17.87
CA ASN A 67 1.55 -2.07 18.36
C ASN A 67 1.74 -0.88 17.42
N PHE A 68 0.62 -0.21 17.09
CA PHE A 68 0.65 1.00 16.26
C PHE A 68 1.42 2.17 16.90
N SER A 69 1.58 2.18 18.22
CA SER A 69 2.34 3.19 18.97
C SER A 69 3.86 3.07 18.80
N ASP A 70 4.33 1.95 18.27
CA ASP A 70 5.77 1.68 18.13
C ASP A 70 6.37 2.31 16.87
N TYR A 71 5.55 3.03 16.09
CA TYR A 71 5.90 3.69 14.84
C TYR A 71 5.76 5.21 14.99
N ALA A 72 6.86 5.95 14.87
CA ALA A 72 6.85 7.41 15.08
C ALA A 72 6.21 8.19 13.93
N SER A 73 6.20 7.62 12.72
CA SER A 73 5.66 8.24 11.51
C SER A 73 4.83 7.24 10.69
N PHE A 74 3.94 7.74 9.82
CA PHE A 74 3.20 6.88 8.91
C PHE A 74 4.14 6.15 7.94
N ASN A 75 5.22 6.81 7.50
CA ASN A 75 6.21 6.20 6.62
C ASN A 75 6.87 5.00 7.28
N GLU A 76 7.24 5.10 8.57
CA GLU A 76 7.83 3.99 9.33
C GLU A 76 6.87 2.80 9.44
N PHE A 77 5.58 3.07 9.66
CA PHE A 77 4.53 2.04 9.62
C PHE A 77 4.35 1.43 8.22
N PHE A 78 4.47 2.24 7.16
CA PHE A 78 4.30 1.77 5.78
C PHE A 78 5.38 0.79 5.34
N ILE A 79 6.63 1.01 5.76
CA ILE A 79 7.77 0.11 5.53
C ILE A 79 8.02 -0.87 6.69
N ARG A 80 7.01 -1.13 7.52
CA ARG A 80 7.19 -1.93 8.74
C ARG A 80 7.86 -3.28 8.45
N PRO A 81 8.83 -3.70 9.26
CA PRO A 81 9.41 -5.03 9.15
C PRO A 81 8.37 -6.09 9.52
N LEU A 82 8.40 -7.20 8.79
CA LEU A 82 7.65 -8.41 9.13
C LEU A 82 8.44 -9.23 10.16
N ALA A 83 7.75 -10.10 10.90
CA ALA A 83 8.37 -11.08 11.78
C ALA A 83 9.22 -12.08 10.97
N ASP A 84 10.34 -12.53 11.53
CA ASP A 84 11.33 -13.38 10.83
C ASP A 84 10.73 -14.67 10.26
N ASN A 85 9.68 -15.19 10.90
CA ASN A 85 8.99 -16.41 10.50
C ASN A 85 7.75 -16.17 9.62
N ALA A 86 7.40 -14.92 9.30
CA ALA A 86 6.18 -14.61 8.55
C ALA A 86 6.24 -15.04 7.07
N ARG A 87 7.45 -15.10 6.49
CA ARG A 87 7.68 -15.46 5.08
C ARG A 87 8.88 -16.41 4.95
N PRO A 88 8.72 -17.70 5.23
CA PRO A 88 9.81 -18.68 5.07
C PRO A 88 10.22 -18.77 3.59
N ILE A 89 11.51 -18.58 3.32
CA ILE A 89 12.08 -18.65 1.98
C ILE A 89 12.27 -20.11 1.57
N ASN A 90 11.86 -20.45 0.34
CA ASN A 90 12.07 -21.78 -0.23
C ASN A 90 13.57 -22.05 -0.38
N GLN A 91 14.05 -23.17 0.18
CA GLN A 91 15.46 -23.55 0.18
C GLN A 91 15.90 -24.30 -1.08
N ASN A 92 14.98 -24.63 -1.99
CA ASN A 92 15.33 -25.30 -3.24
C ASN A 92 16.14 -24.34 -4.15
N PRO A 93 17.41 -24.65 -4.47
CA PRO A 93 18.28 -23.76 -5.24
C PRO A 93 17.83 -23.57 -6.70
N THR A 94 16.94 -24.42 -7.21
CA THR A 94 16.39 -24.32 -8.58
C THR A 94 14.99 -23.70 -8.63
N ALA A 95 14.39 -23.39 -7.48
CA ALA A 95 13.08 -22.77 -7.40
C ALA A 95 13.18 -21.23 -7.46
N LEU A 96 12.22 -20.60 -8.14
CA LEU A 96 12.03 -19.15 -8.07
C LEU A 96 11.08 -18.81 -6.93
N CYS A 97 11.47 -17.85 -6.09
CA CYS A 97 10.61 -17.27 -5.06
C CYS A 97 9.92 -16.01 -5.59
N LEU A 98 8.76 -15.69 -5.02
CA LEU A 98 8.08 -14.43 -5.30
C LEU A 98 8.83 -13.27 -4.62
N PRO A 99 8.97 -12.11 -5.29
CA PRO A 99 9.75 -10.99 -4.75
C PRO A 99 8.98 -10.12 -3.75
N ALA A 100 7.64 -10.17 -3.77
CA ALA A 100 6.79 -9.31 -2.95
C ALA A 100 5.39 -9.91 -2.75
N ASP A 101 4.73 -9.47 -1.67
CA ASP A 101 3.33 -9.78 -1.38
C ASP A 101 2.39 -8.97 -2.30
N GLY A 102 1.37 -9.61 -2.87
CA GLY A 102 0.44 -8.94 -3.77
C GLY A 102 -0.58 -9.87 -4.43
N ARG A 103 -1.28 -9.35 -5.44
CA ARG A 103 -2.23 -10.11 -6.27
C ARG A 103 -1.75 -10.14 -7.72
N TYR A 104 -1.98 -11.27 -8.39
CA TYR A 104 -1.71 -11.49 -9.81
C TYR A 104 -2.85 -10.98 -10.71
#